data_AF-A0A960H5I1-F1
#
_entry.id   AF-A0A960H5I1-F1
#
_cell.length_a   1.000
_cell.length_b   1.000
_cell.length_c   1.000
_cell.angle_alpha   90.00
_cell.angle_beta   90.00
_cell.angle_gamma   90.00
#
_symmetry.space_group_name_H-M   'P 1'
#
loop_
_entity.id
_entity.type
_entity.pdbx_description
1 polymer ?
#
loop_
_entity_poly.entity_id
_entity_poly.type
_entity_poly.pdbx_seq_one_letter_code
_entity_poly.pdbx_strand_id
1 'polypeptide(L)'
;SVRHTVYGGVKAYGRIFAEGLWLELRDHNVDVLELVLGVTRTPAMERVGLNFDVPGMRVADPAEVAREGLEHLAQGPVHVAGGNGVDVARRNDPDRARVVAGTHRMMQRLLGLD
;
A
#
# COMPACT_ATOMS: atom_id res chain seq x y z
N SER A 1 12.97 3.48 -14.21
CA SER A 1 12.37 4.83 -14.04
C SER A 1 11.44 4.79 -12.84
N VAL A 2 11.68 5.62 -11.81
CA VAL A 2 10.82 5.67 -10.61
C VAL A 2 9.76 6.74 -10.82
N ARG A 3 8.58 6.34 -11.33
CA ARG A 3 7.48 7.27 -11.68
C ARG A 3 6.55 7.53 -10.48
N HIS A 4 7.07 8.21 -9.45
CA HIS A 4 6.33 8.53 -8.22
C HIS A 4 5.02 9.27 -8.48
N THR A 5 5.01 10.23 -9.42
CA THR A 5 3.81 11.03 -9.75
C THR A 5 2.66 10.16 -10.23
N VAL A 6 2.93 9.24 -11.16
CA VAL A 6 1.88 8.36 -11.73
C VAL A 6 1.46 7.32 -10.71
N TYR A 7 2.42 6.63 -10.09
CA TYR A 7 2.13 5.58 -9.13
C TYR A 7 1.35 6.13 -7.92
N GLY A 8 1.85 7.20 -7.30
CA GLY A 8 1.22 7.84 -6.15
C GLY A 8 -0.13 8.45 -6.51
N GLY A 9 -0.26 9.09 -7.67
CA GLY A 9 -1.52 9.65 -8.13
C GLY A 9 -2.61 8.59 -8.30
N VAL A 10 -2.30 7.47 -8.95
CA VAL A 10 -3.26 6.37 -9.14
C VAL A 10 -3.65 5.71 -7.81
N LYS A 11 -2.70 5.54 -6.88
CA LYS A 11 -3.01 4.98 -5.55
C LYS A 11 -3.85 5.92 -4.69
N ALA A 12 -3.61 7.23 -4.76
CA ALA A 12 -4.46 8.20 -4.09
C ALA A 12 -5.89 8.21 -4.66
N TYR A 13 -6.01 8.15 -6.00
CA TYR A 13 -7.31 8.05 -6.67
C TYR A 13 -8.08 6.80 -6.24
N GLY A 14 -7.44 5.61 -6.28
CA GLY A 14 -8.06 4.34 -5.93
C GLY A 14 -8.70 4.37 -4.54
N ARG A 15 -7.98 4.88 -3.54
CA ARG A 15 -8.49 5.01 -2.18
C ARG A 15 -9.73 5.90 -2.10
N ILE A 16 -9.66 7.13 -2.61
CA ILE A 16 -10.79 8.08 -2.52
C ILE A 16 -12.00 7.57 -3.31
N PHE A 17 -11.75 6.92 -4.45
CA PHE A 17 -12.80 6.29 -5.25
C PHE A 17 -13.50 5.15 -4.48
N ALA A 18 -12.74 4.27 -3.83
CA ALA A 18 -13.30 3.18 -3.02
C ALA A 18 -14.06 3.69 -1.78
N GLU A 19 -13.59 4.75 -1.13
CA GLU A 19 -14.32 5.41 -0.03
C GLU A 19 -15.70 5.91 -0.48
N GLY A 20 -15.79 6.48 -1.68
CA GLY A 20 -17.07 6.89 -2.30
C GLY A 20 -17.99 5.70 -2.57
N LEU A 21 -17.47 4.64 -3.20
CA LEU A 21 -18.24 3.42 -3.47
C LEU A 21 -18.76 2.75 -2.20
N TRP A 22 -17.94 2.69 -1.15
CA TRP A 22 -18.37 2.18 0.16
C TRP A 22 -19.57 2.96 0.70
N LEU A 23 -19.56 4.28 0.59
CA LEU A 23 -20.67 5.12 1.05
C LEU A 23 -21.92 4.94 0.19
N GLU A 24 -21.77 4.93 -1.14
CA GLU A 24 -22.88 4.87 -2.10
C GLU A 24 -23.56 3.49 -2.14
N LEU A 25 -22.81 2.42 -1.90
CA LEU A 25 -23.30 1.04 -2.04
C LEU A 25 -23.74 0.38 -0.73
N ARG A 26 -23.52 1.02 0.42
CA ARG A 26 -23.87 0.45 1.74
C ARG A 26 -25.36 0.10 1.89
N ASP A 27 -26.25 0.90 1.30
CA ASP A 27 -27.71 0.68 1.36
C ASP A 27 -28.16 -0.45 0.41
N HIS A 28 -27.22 -0.97 -0.40
CA HIS A 28 -27.41 -2.07 -1.34
C HIS A 28 -26.82 -3.41 -0.86
N ASN A 29 -26.37 -3.50 0.39
CA ASN A 29 -25.71 -4.69 0.96
C ASN A 29 -24.46 -5.12 0.17
N VAL A 30 -23.69 -4.16 -0.33
CA VAL A 30 -22.40 -4.41 -1.00
C VAL A 30 -21.27 -3.88 -0.13
N ASP A 31 -20.38 -4.78 0.29
CA ASP A 31 -19.17 -4.41 1.02
C ASP A 31 -18.07 -3.95 0.06
N VAL A 32 -17.45 -2.81 0.38
CA VAL A 32 -16.33 -2.23 -0.36
C VAL A 32 -15.22 -1.88 0.61
N LEU A 33 -13.98 -2.26 0.26
CA LEU A 33 -12.80 -2.00 1.07
C LEU A 33 -11.60 -1.60 0.20
N GLU A 34 -11.01 -0.43 0.45
CA GLU A 34 -9.64 -0.14 -0.01
C GLU A 34 -8.65 -0.80 0.95
N LEU A 35 -7.94 -1.79 0.44
CA LEU A 35 -6.88 -2.47 1.17
C LEU A 35 -5.53 -1.79 0.92
N VAL A 36 -5.09 -0.95 1.85
CA VAL A 36 -3.84 -0.19 1.75
C VAL A 36 -2.65 -1.08 2.09
N LEU A 37 -1.87 -1.44 1.06
CA LEU A 37 -0.75 -2.36 1.18
C LEU A 37 0.60 -1.67 1.43
N GLY A 38 1.46 -2.37 2.16
CA GLY A 38 2.91 -2.15 2.19
C GLY A 38 3.62 -2.85 1.04
N VAL A 39 4.92 -3.11 1.20
CA VAL A 39 5.64 -4.00 0.27
C VAL A 39 5.17 -5.43 0.52
N THR A 40 4.76 -6.14 -0.53
CA THR A 40 4.23 -7.50 -0.44
C THR A 40 4.97 -8.40 -1.43
N ARG A 41 5.44 -9.57 -0.98
CA ARG A 41 6.21 -10.51 -1.81
C ARG A 41 5.30 -11.32 -2.74
N THR A 42 4.74 -10.67 -3.76
CA THR A 42 3.90 -11.36 -4.76
C THR A 42 4.77 -12.02 -5.84
N PRO A 43 4.33 -13.14 -6.45
CA PRO A 43 5.04 -13.74 -7.57
C PRO A 43 5.26 -12.78 -8.76
N ALA A 44 4.33 -11.82 -8.96
CA ALA A 44 4.48 -10.80 -9.99
C ALA A 44 5.62 -9.82 -9.68
N MET A 45 5.77 -9.42 -8.42
CA MET A 45 6.85 -8.54 -8.01
C MET A 45 8.22 -9.23 -8.00
N GLU A 46 8.26 -10.52 -7.67
CA GLU A 46 9.48 -11.34 -7.79
C GLU A 46 9.94 -11.44 -9.26
N ARG A 47 9.01 -11.68 -10.20
CA ARG A 47 9.33 -11.74 -11.63
C ARG A 47 9.92 -10.46 -12.20
N VAL A 48 9.54 -9.29 -11.67
CA VAL A 48 10.11 -8.00 -12.08
C VAL A 48 11.38 -7.63 -11.31
N GLY A 49 11.90 -8.54 -10.49
CA GLY A 49 13.22 -8.45 -9.86
C GLY A 49 13.29 -7.53 -8.63
N LEU A 50 12.18 -7.33 -7.91
CA LEU A 50 12.25 -6.56 -6.66
C LEU A 50 13.12 -7.27 -5.61
N ASN A 51 14.02 -6.52 -4.98
CA ASN A 51 14.81 -6.98 -3.86
C ASN A 51 14.01 -6.84 -2.56
N PHE A 52 13.49 -7.95 -2.06
CA PHE A 52 12.72 -7.97 -0.81
C PHE A 52 13.57 -8.09 0.45
N ASP A 53 14.88 -8.26 0.33
CA ASP A 53 15.77 -8.53 1.47
C ASP A 53 16.47 -7.24 1.95
N VAL A 54 15.80 -6.09 1.75
CA VAL A 54 16.29 -4.77 2.18
C VAL A 54 16.21 -4.66 3.71
N PRO A 55 17.33 -4.41 4.42
CA PRO A 55 17.33 -4.28 5.87
C PRO A 55 16.36 -3.21 6.38
N GLY A 56 15.54 -3.57 7.38
CA GLY A 56 14.53 -2.68 7.97
C GLY A 56 13.28 -2.48 7.12
N MET A 57 13.13 -3.19 6.01
CA MET A 57 11.90 -3.19 5.21
C MET A 57 10.94 -4.27 5.72
N ARG A 58 9.71 -3.86 6.01
CA ARG A 58 8.61 -4.81 6.23
C ARG A 58 8.15 -5.34 4.88
N VAL A 59 8.20 -6.66 4.71
CA VAL A 59 7.67 -7.35 3.53
C VAL A 59 6.57 -8.30 3.99
N ALA A 60 5.36 -8.09 3.50
CA ALA A 60 4.20 -8.90 3.85
C ALA A 60 4.11 -10.15 2.96
N ASP A 61 3.58 -11.22 3.54
CA ASP A 61 3.15 -12.41 2.80
C ASP A 61 1.83 -12.11 2.07
N PRO A 62 1.70 -12.44 0.76
CA PRO A 62 0.51 -12.13 0.00
C PRO A 62 -0.74 -12.90 0.44
N ALA A 63 -0.60 -14.14 0.94
CA ALA A 63 -1.74 -14.93 1.40
C ALA A 63 -2.28 -14.38 2.72
N GLU A 64 -1.40 -13.99 3.64
CA GLU A 64 -1.80 -13.34 4.89
C GLU A 64 -2.49 -12.00 4.66
N VAL A 65 -1.96 -11.18 3.73
CA VAL A 65 -2.61 -9.92 3.34
C VAL A 65 -4.01 -10.14 2.76
N ALA A 66 -4.18 -11.16 1.91
CA ALA A 66 -5.47 -11.48 1.32
C ALA A 66 -6.46 -11.97 2.37
N ARG A 67 -6.02 -12.86 3.28
CA ARG A 67 -6.82 -13.34 4.41
C ARG A 67 -7.28 -12.19 5.30
N GLU A 68 -6.35 -11.31 5.70
CA GLU A 68 -6.64 -10.13 6.50
C GLU A 68 -7.66 -9.21 5.81
N GLY A 69 -7.52 -8.99 4.49
CA GLY A 69 -8.47 -8.19 3.71
C GLY A 69 -9.89 -8.77 3.70
N LEU A 70 -10.02 -10.09 3.55
CA LEU A 70 -11.31 -10.78 3.59
C LEU A 70 -11.96 -10.70 4.98
N GLU A 71 -11.18 -10.82 6.05
CA GLU A 71 -11.66 -10.70 7.44
C GLU A 71 -12.19 -9.29 7.76
N HIS A 72 -11.65 -8.26 7.10
CA HIS A 72 -12.03 -6.86 7.30
C HIS A 72 -12.96 -6.31 6.22
N LEU A 73 -13.42 -7.12 5.26
CA LEU A 73 -14.17 -6.65 4.08
C LEU A 73 -15.41 -5.81 4.47
N ALA A 74 -16.16 -6.25 5.47
CA ALA A 74 -17.36 -5.56 5.97
C ALA A 74 -17.05 -4.35 6.89
N GLN A 75 -15.77 -4.08 7.17
CA GLN A 75 -15.31 -3.06 8.13
C GLN A 75 -14.73 -1.82 7.41
N GLY A 76 -15.17 -1.59 6.17
CA GLY A 76 -14.72 -0.48 5.34
C GLY A 76 -14.90 0.91 5.97
N PRO A 77 -14.40 1.97 5.30
CA PRO A 77 -14.00 1.97 3.89
C PRO A 77 -12.53 1.62 3.60
N VAL A 78 -11.64 1.70 4.60
CA VAL A 78 -10.19 1.56 4.40
C VAL A 78 -9.58 0.68 5.48
N HIS A 79 -8.76 -0.28 5.07
CA HIS A 79 -7.96 -1.09 5.98
C HIS A 79 -6.47 -1.05 5.61
N VAL A 80 -5.59 -0.85 6.59
CA VAL A 80 -4.13 -0.86 6.38
C VAL A 80 -3.59 -2.25 6.72
N ALA A 81 -3.30 -3.04 5.68
CA ALA A 81 -2.96 -4.44 5.84
C ALA A 81 -1.48 -4.68 6.19
N GLY A 82 -1.17 -5.89 6.67
CA GLY A 82 0.18 -6.39 6.86
C GLY A 82 0.95 -5.64 7.94
N GLY A 83 0.27 -5.10 8.95
CA GLY A 83 0.89 -4.32 10.03
C GLY A 83 1.56 -3.02 9.59
N ASN A 84 1.18 -2.50 8.40
CA ASN A 84 1.80 -1.34 7.78
C ASN A 84 1.39 0.01 8.41
N GLY A 85 0.54 0.01 9.45
CA GLY A 85 0.01 1.22 10.10
C GLY A 85 1.09 2.20 10.57
N VAL A 86 2.18 1.69 11.18
CA VAL A 86 3.31 2.53 11.63
C VAL A 86 4.01 3.21 10.45
N ASP A 87 4.17 2.51 9.32
CA ASP A 87 4.79 3.07 8.12
C ASP A 87 3.88 4.11 7.46
N VAL A 88 2.56 3.89 7.46
CA VAL A 88 1.57 4.87 6.99
C VAL A 88 1.64 6.14 7.83
N ALA A 89 1.67 6.02 9.17
CA ALA A 89 1.82 7.18 10.05
C ALA A 89 3.13 7.95 9.76
N ARG A 90 4.26 7.25 9.67
CA ARG A 90 5.56 7.84 9.30
C ARG A 90 5.52 8.55 7.94
N ARG A 91 4.82 7.98 6.96
CA ARG A 91 4.67 8.56 5.61
C ARG A 91 3.75 9.80 5.58
N ASN A 92 3.04 10.11 6.66
CA ASN A 92 2.21 11.30 6.81
C ASN A 92 2.86 12.41 7.66
N ASP A 93 4.11 12.24 8.09
CA ASP A 93 4.87 13.25 8.83
C ASP A 93 4.90 14.61 8.08
N PRO A 94 4.72 15.75 8.77
CA PRO A 94 4.59 17.07 8.15
C PRO A 94 5.84 17.52 7.39
N ASP A 95 7.03 17.00 7.71
CA ASP A 95 8.26 17.25 6.93
C ASP A 95 8.23 16.44 5.63
N ARG A 96 7.46 16.95 4.67
CA ARG A 96 7.19 16.26 3.40
C ARG A 96 8.44 16.04 2.56
N ALA A 97 9.36 17.01 2.55
CA ALA A 97 10.59 16.91 1.77
C ALA A 97 11.44 15.72 2.23
N ARG A 98 11.64 15.58 3.55
CA ARG A 98 12.37 14.44 4.13
C ARG A 98 11.67 13.12 3.85
N VAL A 99 10.35 13.06 4.03
CA VAL A 99 9.56 11.83 3.81
C VAL A 99 9.62 11.37 2.36
N VAL A 100 9.40 12.25 1.40
CA VAL A 100 9.39 11.91 -0.03
C VAL A 100 10.78 11.49 -0.50
N ALA A 101 11.82 12.25 -0.14
CA ALA A 101 13.20 11.90 -0.47
C ALA A 101 13.64 10.57 0.18
N GLY A 102 13.27 10.32 1.44
CA GLY A 102 13.54 9.06 2.11
C GLY A 102 12.81 7.87 1.48
N THR A 103 11.55 8.06 1.09
CA THR A 103 10.77 7.04 0.37
C THR A 103 11.39 6.74 -1.00
N HIS A 104 11.91 7.74 -1.70
CA HIS A 104 12.62 7.52 -2.96
C HIS A 104 13.86 6.66 -2.78
N ARG A 105 14.70 6.93 -1.77
CA ARG A 105 15.88 6.10 -1.46
C ARG A 105 15.51 4.66 -1.13
N MET A 106 14.45 4.46 -0.35
CA MET A 106 13.95 3.11 -0.06
C MET A 106 13.48 2.39 -1.34
N MET A 107 12.84 3.11 -2.26
CA MET A 107 12.43 2.56 -3.55
C MET A 107 13.62 2.21 -4.45
N GLN A 108 14.73 2.95 -4.40
CA GLN A 108 15.93 2.61 -5.17
C GLN A 108 16.54 1.28 -4.69
N ARG A 109 16.62 1.06 -3.37
CA ARG A 109 17.00 -0.23 -2.77
C ARG A 109 16.12 -1.38 -3.21
N LEU A 110 14.79 -1.19 -3.15
CA LEU A 110 13.80 -2.19 -3.57
C LEU A 110 13.97 -2.57 -5.05
N LEU A 111 14.33 -1.60 -5.89
CA LEU A 111 14.53 -1.78 -7.32
C LEU A 111 15.95 -2.24 -7.69
N GLY A 112 16.85 -2.41 -6.71
CA GLY A 112 18.26 -2.76 -6.97
C GLY A 112 19.01 -1.69 -7.77
N LEU A 113 18.67 -0.42 -7.57
CA LEU A 113 19.26 0.74 -8.28
C LEU A 113 20.28 1.51 -7.44
N ASP A 114 20.68 0.95 -6.29
CA ASP A 114 21.70 1.49 -5.38
C ASP A 114 23.11 1.07 -5.80
#